data_AF-A0A1E7LFE3-F1
#
_entry.id   AF-A0A1E7LFE3-F1
#
_cell.length_a   1.000
_cell.length_b   1.000
_cell.length_c   1.000
_cell.angle_alpha   90.00
_cell.angle_beta   90.00
_cell.angle_gamma   90.00
#
_symmetry.space_group_name_H-M   'P 1'
#
loop_
_entity.id
_entity.type
_entity.pdbx_description
1 polymer ?
#
loop_
_entity_poly.entity_id
_entity_poly.type
_entity_poly.pdbx_seq_one_letter_code
_entity_poly.pdbx_strand_id
1 'polypeptide(L)'
;RFGAASPGWLSFPAPGWALTVELPAALPGLGRFLDGLDAEVAAAGGRVCLAQDSRMRPETAAAMYPRLPEFRELRAELDPTGAFRSDLARRLGL
;
A
#
# COMPACT_ATOMS: atom_id res chain seq x y z
N ARG A 1 4.14 18.59 -0.06
CA ARG A 1 2.94 18.49 -0.92
C ARG A 1 3.36 17.88 -2.24
N PHE A 2 2.72 16.79 -2.67
CA PHE A 2 3.01 16.16 -3.96
C PHE A 2 2.25 16.83 -5.10
N GLY A 3 2.79 16.66 -6.32
CA GLY A 3 2.22 17.14 -7.57
C GLY A 3 1.34 16.10 -8.26
N ALA A 4 1.22 16.20 -9.59
CA ALA A 4 0.46 15.26 -10.40
C ALA A 4 0.94 13.81 -10.22
N ALA A 5 0.01 12.87 -10.23
CA ALA A 5 0.32 11.44 -10.14
C ALA A 5 1.03 10.95 -11.42
N SER A 6 1.89 9.95 -11.26
CA SER A 6 2.46 9.22 -12.40
C SER A 6 1.45 8.22 -12.97
N PRO A 7 1.63 7.70 -14.20
CA PRO A 7 0.74 6.70 -14.78
C PRO A 7 0.90 5.29 -14.17
N GLY A 8 1.85 5.08 -13.26
CA GLY A 8 2.11 3.78 -12.64
C GLY A 8 0.95 3.30 -11.77
N TRP A 9 0.52 2.05 -11.96
CA TRP A 9 -0.70 1.52 -11.32
C TRP A 9 -0.57 1.40 -9.79
N LEU A 10 0.64 1.16 -9.30
CA LEU A 10 0.98 1.13 -7.87
C LEU A 10 1.78 2.37 -7.42
N SER A 11 1.72 3.47 -8.16
CA SER A 11 2.39 4.73 -7.79
C SER A 11 1.88 5.26 -6.45
N PHE A 12 2.80 5.53 -5.51
CA PHE A 12 2.47 6.14 -4.22
C PHE A 12 2.17 7.66 -4.33
N PRO A 13 2.98 8.49 -5.01
CA PRO A 13 2.71 9.92 -5.08
C PRO A 13 1.40 10.23 -5.84
N ALA A 14 0.57 11.06 -5.22
CA ALA A 14 -0.66 11.62 -5.77
C ALA A 14 -0.85 13.06 -5.28
N PRO A 15 -1.66 13.90 -5.97
CA PRO A 15 -1.91 15.27 -5.53
C PRO A 15 -2.42 15.32 -4.10
N GLY A 16 -1.70 16.04 -3.23
CA GLY A 16 -2.08 16.15 -1.83
C GLY A 16 -0.90 16.26 -0.88
N TRP A 17 -1.17 15.97 0.39
CA TRP A 17 -0.19 16.00 1.46
C TRP A 17 0.38 14.61 1.70
N ALA A 18 1.67 14.58 2.02
CA ALA A 18 2.34 13.38 2.51
C ALA A 18 2.88 13.70 3.90
N LEU A 19 2.72 12.75 4.80
CA LEU A 19 3.19 12.82 6.18
C LEU A 19 3.98 11.54 6.46
N THR A 20 5.17 11.70 7.04
CA THR A 20 5.97 10.60 7.57
C THR A 20 6.16 10.86 9.05
N VAL A 21 5.93 9.82 9.86
CA VAL A 21 6.11 9.87 11.31
C VAL A 21 6.97 8.69 11.74
N GLU A 22 7.87 8.94 12.68
CA GLU A 22 8.73 7.93 13.30
C GLU A 22 8.20 7.64 14.69
N LEU A 23 7.89 6.38 14.98
CA LEU A 23 7.30 5.95 16.24
C LEU A 23 8.16 4.83 16.87
N PRO A 24 8.35 4.81 18.19
CA PRO A 24 9.07 3.72 18.84
C PRO A 24 8.37 2.38 18.60
N ALA A 25 9.09 1.39 18.07
CA ALA A 25 8.53 0.06 17.78
C ALA A 25 7.95 -0.65 19.02
N ALA A 26 8.49 -0.36 20.21
CA ALA A 26 8.04 -0.92 21.48
C ALA A 26 6.81 -0.21 22.08
N LEU A 27 6.24 0.79 21.40
CA LEU A 27 5.07 1.52 21.89
C LEU A 27 3.86 0.57 22.06
N PRO A 28 3.30 0.41 23.27
CA PRO A 28 2.15 -0.47 23.50
C PRO A 28 0.96 -0.07 22.64
N GLY A 29 0.36 -1.05 21.94
CA GLY A 29 -0.81 -0.83 21.09
C GLY A 29 -0.52 -0.19 19.73
N LEU A 30 0.76 0.01 19.35
CA LEU A 30 1.15 0.62 18.08
C LEU A 30 0.49 -0.05 16.87
N GLY A 31 0.45 -1.38 16.81
CA GLY A 31 -0.16 -2.11 15.69
C GLY A 31 -1.64 -1.75 15.47
N ARG A 32 -2.43 -1.71 16.55
CA ARG A 32 -3.86 -1.33 16.50
C ARG A 32 -4.03 0.14 16.11
N PHE A 33 -3.16 1.01 16.60
CA PHE A 33 -3.17 2.43 16.23
C PHE A 33 -2.89 2.60 14.72
N LEU A 34 -1.87 1.92 14.20
CA LEU A 34 -1.53 1.94 12.77
C LEU A 34 -2.64 1.32 11.91
N ASP A 35 -3.32 0.26 12.38
CA ASP A 35 -4.53 -0.25 11.69
C ASP A 35 -5.62 0.80 11.56
N GLY A 36 -5.85 1.60 12.61
CA GLY A 36 -6.81 2.69 12.58
C GLY A 36 -6.38 3.79 11.60
N LEU A 37 -5.10 4.16 11.61
CA LEU A 37 -4.57 5.15 10.65
C LEU A 37 -4.68 4.67 9.19
N ASP A 38 -4.39 3.40 8.92
CA ASP A 38 -4.54 2.86 7.57
C ASP A 38 -6.01 2.97 7.09
N ALA A 39 -6.98 2.70 7.97
CA ALA A 39 -8.40 2.86 7.64
C ALA A 39 -8.79 4.32 7.35
N GLU A 40 -8.34 5.27 8.18
CA GLU A 40 -8.58 6.71 7.98
C GLU A 40 -7.96 7.21 6.67
N VAL A 41 -6.71 6.81 6.39
CA VAL A 41 -6.03 7.17 5.13
C VAL A 41 -6.77 6.61 3.92
N ALA A 42 -7.20 5.35 3.97
CA ALA A 42 -7.98 4.75 2.88
C ALA A 42 -9.34 5.46 2.70
N ALA A 43 -10.04 5.77 3.79
CA ALA A 43 -11.33 6.48 3.75
C ALA A 43 -11.20 7.89 3.16
N ALA A 44 -10.05 8.55 3.36
CA ALA A 44 -9.73 9.84 2.76
C ALA A 44 -9.26 9.76 1.28
N GLY A 45 -9.24 8.56 0.67
CA GLY A 45 -8.72 8.34 -0.69
C GLY A 45 -7.19 8.41 -0.81
N GLY A 46 -6.50 8.42 0.34
CA GLY A 46 -5.05 8.39 0.45
C GLY A 46 -4.48 6.98 0.29
N ARG A 47 -3.17 6.85 0.51
CA ARG A 47 -2.47 5.57 0.46
C ARG A 47 -1.20 5.57 1.29
N VAL A 48 -0.77 4.39 1.73
CA VAL A 48 0.52 4.14 2.39
C VAL A 48 1.57 3.81 1.33
N CYS A 49 2.80 4.32 1.49
CA CYS A 49 3.90 3.98 0.60
C CYS A 49 4.34 2.53 0.81
N LEU A 50 4.20 1.68 -0.21
CA LEU A 50 4.61 0.26 -0.12
C LEU A 50 6.09 0.08 0.19
N ALA A 51 6.95 1.06 -0.13
CA ALA A 51 8.37 1.01 0.21
C ALA A 51 8.64 1.22 1.71
N GLN A 52 7.66 1.73 2.46
CA GLN A 52 7.72 1.99 3.90
C GLN A 52 6.71 1.11 4.68
N ASP A 53 6.03 0.19 4.01
CA ASP A 53 5.04 -0.71 4.61
C ASP A 53 5.64 -2.08 4.93
N SER A 54 5.31 -2.58 6.12
CA SER A 54 5.57 -3.96 6.53
C SER A 54 4.36 -4.66 7.15
N ARG A 55 3.21 -3.97 7.31
CA ARG A 55 2.10 -4.43 8.17
C ARG A 55 0.69 -4.21 7.64
N MET A 56 0.50 -3.40 6.60
CA MET A 56 -0.82 -3.11 6.04
C MET A 56 -1.56 -4.39 5.67
N ARG A 57 -2.87 -4.40 5.92
CA ARG A 57 -3.75 -5.53 5.62
C ARG A 57 -4.07 -5.58 4.11
N PRO A 58 -4.20 -6.77 3.50
CA PRO A 58 -4.43 -6.89 2.06
C PRO A 58 -5.72 -6.20 1.59
N GLU A 59 -6.79 -6.21 2.40
CA GLU A 59 -8.06 -5.57 2.06
C GLU A 59 -7.93 -4.05 2.00
N THR A 60 -7.14 -3.47 2.92
CA THR A 60 -6.86 -2.03 2.94
C THR A 60 -6.02 -1.59 1.75
N ALA A 61 -5.05 -2.42 1.33
CA ALA A 61 -4.24 -2.14 0.15
C ALA A 61 -5.09 -2.01 -1.12
N ALA A 62 -6.13 -2.84 -1.28
CA ALA A 62 -7.04 -2.76 -2.42
C ALA A 62 -7.84 -1.44 -2.46
N ALA A 63 -8.20 -0.89 -1.29
CA ALA A 63 -8.86 0.42 -1.21
C ALA A 63 -7.90 1.58 -1.55
N MET A 64 -6.64 1.49 -1.12
CA MET A 64 -5.61 2.51 -1.36
C MET A 64 -5.05 2.51 -2.79
N TYR A 65 -5.08 1.36 -3.47
CA TYR A 65 -4.58 1.16 -4.82
C TYR A 65 -5.70 0.62 -5.74
N PRO A 66 -6.57 1.50 -6.29
CA PRO A 66 -7.73 1.07 -7.07
C PRO A 66 -7.40 0.27 -8.33
N ARG A 67 -6.17 0.42 -8.86
CA ARG A 67 -5.67 -0.30 -10.04
C ARG A 67 -4.94 -1.61 -9.71
N LEU A 68 -5.04 -2.06 -8.46
CA LEU A 68 -4.44 -3.31 -8.02
C LEU A 68 -5.03 -4.56 -8.71
N PRO A 69 -6.34 -4.64 -9.02
CA PRO A 69 -6.88 -5.75 -9.82
C PRO A 69 -6.20 -5.88 -11.20
N GLU A 70 -6.06 -4.79 -11.94
CA GLU A 70 -5.41 -4.80 -13.26
C GLU A 70 -3.92 -5.16 -13.14
N PHE A 71 -3.25 -4.71 -12.08
CA PHE A 71 -1.87 -5.12 -11.80
C PHE A 71 -1.74 -6.63 -11.60
N ARG A 72 -2.66 -7.24 -10.83
CA ARG A 72 -2.68 -8.69 -10.60
C ARG A 72 -2.91 -9.46 -11.89
N GLU A 73 -3.82 -8.99 -12.74
CA GLU A 73 -4.09 -9.59 -14.05
C GLU A 73 -2.85 -9.56 -14.95
N LEU A 74 -2.24 -8.38 -15.11
CA LEU A 74 -1.02 -8.24 -15.91
C LEU A 74 0.12 -9.10 -15.35
N ARG A 75 0.25 -9.18 -14.03
CA ARG A 75 1.26 -10.05 -13.41
C ARG A 75 0.99 -11.52 -13.71
N ALA A 76 -0.27 -11.97 -13.65
CA ALA A 76 -0.61 -13.36 -13.96
C ALA A 76 -0.34 -13.71 -15.44
N GLU A 77 -0.50 -12.74 -16.33
CA GLU A 77 -0.12 -12.87 -17.75
C GLU A 77 1.40 -13.00 -17.93
N LEU A 78 2.17 -12.13 -17.27
CA LEU A 78 3.63 -12.04 -17.45
C LEU A 78 4.42 -13.08 -16.64
N ASP A 79 3.90 -13.51 -15.50
CA ASP A 79 4.53 -14.47 -14.59
C ASP A 79 3.51 -15.55 -14.13
N PRO A 80 3.05 -16.42 -15.04
CA PRO A 80 2.01 -17.41 -14.75
C PRO A 80 2.47 -18.46 -13.72
N THR A 81 3.77 -18.62 -13.51
CA THR A 81 4.34 -19.54 -12.51
C THR A 81 4.58 -18.89 -11.15
N GLY A 82 4.43 -17.57 -11.04
CA GLY A 82 4.70 -16.82 -9.81
C GLY A 82 6.16 -16.85 -9.38
N ALA A 83 7.09 -16.89 -10.33
CA ALA A 83 8.54 -16.91 -10.08
C ALA A 83 9.01 -15.64 -9.37
N PHE A 84 8.42 -14.47 -9.66
CA PHE A 84 8.74 -13.21 -9.01
C PHE A 84 7.81 -12.94 -7.83
N ARG A 85 8.28 -13.25 -6.61
CA ARG A 85 7.47 -13.10 -5.41
C ARG A 85 8.30 -12.68 -4.20
N SER A 86 7.84 -11.62 -3.53
CA SER A 86 8.38 -11.12 -2.27
C SER A 86 7.40 -11.35 -1.11
N ASP A 87 7.84 -11.10 0.12
CA ASP A 87 6.96 -11.16 1.30
C ASP A 87 5.85 -10.12 1.27
N LEU A 88 6.14 -8.93 0.74
CA LEU A 88 5.13 -7.91 0.46
C LEU A 88 4.08 -8.44 -0.52
N ALA A 89 4.51 -9.06 -1.62
CA ALA A 89 3.61 -9.62 -2.62
C ALA A 89 2.74 -10.75 -2.03
N ARG A 90 3.30 -11.61 -1.19
CA ARG A 90 2.55 -12.65 -0.47
C ARG A 90 1.51 -12.06 0.47
N ARG A 91 1.91 -11.08 1.31
CA ARG A 91 1.04 -10.48 2.33
C ARG A 91 -0.10 -9.68 1.74
N LEU A 92 0.16 -8.89 0.70
CA LEU A 92 -0.83 -8.01 0.08
C LEU A 92 -1.58 -8.67 -1.09
N GLY A 93 -1.22 -9.92 -1.42
CA GLY A 93 -1.74 -10.63 -2.58
C GLY A 93 -1.54 -9.84 -3.86
N LEU A 94 -0.34 -9.27 -4.07
CA LEU A 94 0.00 -8.61 -5.34
C LEU A 94 0.18 -9.63 -6.45
#